data_AF-A0A2T6C7J6-F1
#
_entry.id   AF-A0A2T6C7J6-F1
#
_cell.length_a   1.000
_cell.length_b   1.000
_cell.length_c   1.000
_cell.angle_alpha   90.00
_cell.angle_beta   90.00
_cell.angle_gamma   90.00
#
_symmetry.space_group_name_H-M   'P 1'
#
loop_
_entity.id
_entity.type
_entity.pdbx_description
1 polymer ?
#
loop_
_entity_poly.entity_id
_entity_poly.type
_entity_poly.pdbx_seq_one_letter_code
_entity_poly.pdbx_strand_id
1 'polypeptide(L)'
;MEHLDELKEAARERVAHLLPNHIFDEFDQLNSRMLIAVTLLQRGEKDLAYPLFESIAAEGPDENENRHFAFVRSLVEMAEMDAEREAFQSAEEKMKRALEHYPESMGYMMSRVHLEVYLAYYRFRLGKKEEAHRELEEIIRREEGRFRELGEEDGRNLVGPGLCYALHQLALFHGEEGDWKRAAETFHRLKDFASTVDHQGWTEAEGWMEKGDWEKAFHRMEESVTYEAG
;
A
#
# COMPACT_ATOMS: atom_id res chain seq x y z
N MET A 1 19.56 -10.20 23.31
CA MET A 1 18.93 -11.38 23.96
C MET A 1 17.95 -10.92 25.02
N GLU A 2 18.38 -10.27 26.11
CA GLU A 2 17.45 -9.81 27.18
C GLU A 2 16.26 -8.97 26.67
N HIS A 3 16.52 -8.01 25.77
CA HIS A 3 15.44 -7.19 25.18
C HIS A 3 14.43 -7.99 24.33
N LEU A 4 14.87 -9.06 23.66
CA LEU A 4 14.01 -9.86 22.79
C LEU A 4 13.11 -10.78 23.62
N ASP A 5 13.61 -11.28 24.75
CA ASP A 5 12.83 -12.06 25.72
C ASP A 5 11.76 -11.19 26.41
N GLU A 6 12.08 -9.93 26.72
CA GLU A 6 11.09 -8.96 27.23
C GLU A 6 9.97 -8.71 26.22
N LEU A 7 10.31 -8.48 24.95
CA LEU A 7 9.34 -8.29 23.86
C LEU A 7 8.45 -9.52 23.68
N LYS A 8 9.05 -10.73 23.75
CA LYS A 8 8.32 -11.99 23.68
C LYS A 8 7.27 -12.13 24.76
N GLU A 9 7.64 -11.88 26.02
CA GLU A 9 6.71 -12.03 27.14
C GLU A 9 5.65 -10.93 27.15
N ALA A 10 6.03 -9.68 26.84
CA ALA A 10 5.06 -8.59 26.66
C ALA A 10 4.04 -8.89 25.55
N ALA A 11 4.50 -9.43 24.41
CA ALA A 11 3.61 -9.85 23.33
C ALA A 11 2.72 -11.04 23.74
N ARG A 12 3.26 -11.99 24.52
CA ARG A 12 2.54 -13.18 25.01
C ARG A 12 1.32 -12.77 25.83
N GLU A 13 1.49 -11.83 26.76
CA GLU A 13 0.39 -11.31 27.58
C GLU A 13 -0.75 -10.72 26.75
N ARG A 14 -0.42 -10.13 25.59
CA ARG A 14 -1.39 -9.42 24.74
C ARG A 14 -2.12 -10.33 23.76
N VAL A 15 -1.41 -11.23 23.09
CA VAL A 15 -1.96 -11.93 21.91
C VAL A 15 -1.83 -13.45 21.93
N ALA A 16 -1.25 -14.06 22.98
CA ALA A 16 -1.08 -15.52 23.00
C ALA A 16 -2.39 -16.31 22.87
N HIS A 17 -3.48 -15.79 23.42
CA HIS A 17 -4.80 -16.42 23.36
C HIS A 17 -5.45 -16.41 21.96
N LEU A 18 -4.88 -15.64 21.01
CA LEU A 18 -5.36 -15.53 19.63
C LEU A 18 -4.52 -16.35 18.65
N LEU A 19 -3.43 -16.95 19.11
CA LEU A 19 -2.42 -17.57 18.28
C LEU A 19 -2.27 -19.07 18.59
N PRO A 20 -1.69 -19.86 17.67
CA PRO A 20 -1.37 -21.26 17.94
C PRO A 20 -0.52 -21.41 19.21
N ASN A 21 -0.83 -22.40 20.04
CA ASN A 21 -0.23 -22.59 21.36
C ASN A 21 1.31 -22.64 21.38
N HIS A 22 1.94 -23.06 20.28
CA HIS A 22 3.40 -23.22 20.17
C HIS A 22 4.11 -22.01 19.55
N ILE A 23 3.38 -20.98 19.08
CA ILE A 23 4.01 -19.89 18.29
C ILE A 23 5.06 -19.13 19.11
N PHE A 24 4.85 -19.00 20.42
CA PHE A 24 5.78 -18.35 21.33
C PHE A 24 6.97 -19.25 21.70
N ASP A 25 6.83 -20.57 21.56
CA ASP A 25 7.96 -21.49 21.75
C ASP A 25 8.93 -21.39 20.56
N GLU A 26 8.42 -21.00 19.39
CA GLU A 26 9.17 -20.80 18.15
C GLU A 26 9.55 -19.33 17.89
N PHE A 27 9.60 -18.49 18.92
CA PHE A 27 9.82 -17.04 18.78
C PHE A 27 11.13 -16.63 18.07
N ASP A 28 12.12 -17.52 18.09
CA ASP A 28 13.39 -17.34 17.36
C ASP A 28 13.23 -17.50 15.84
N GLN A 29 12.14 -18.12 15.38
CA GLN A 29 11.80 -18.19 13.96
C GLN A 29 11.15 -16.88 13.51
N LEU A 30 11.69 -16.27 12.46
CA LEU A 30 11.22 -14.98 11.95
C LEU A 30 9.75 -14.98 11.54
N ASN A 31 9.27 -16.09 10.99
CA ASN A 31 7.86 -16.22 10.57
C ASN A 31 6.92 -16.23 11.77
N SER A 32 7.31 -16.92 12.85
CA SER A 32 6.53 -16.97 14.09
C SER A 32 6.50 -15.60 14.76
N ARG A 33 7.64 -14.91 14.79
CA ARG A 33 7.73 -13.52 15.27
C ARG A 33 6.91 -12.56 14.42
N MET A 34 6.92 -12.71 13.09
CA MET A 34 6.12 -11.91 12.17
C MET A 34 4.63 -12.10 12.43
N LEU A 35 4.16 -13.34 12.60
CA LEU A 35 2.75 -13.61 12.89
C LEU A 35 2.30 -12.95 14.20
N ILE A 36 3.14 -12.99 15.23
CA ILE A 36 2.90 -12.30 16.51
C ILE A 36 2.82 -10.79 16.28
N ALA A 37 3.79 -10.21 15.55
CA ALA A 37 3.84 -8.77 15.27
C ALA A 37 2.61 -8.29 14.48
N VAL A 38 2.19 -9.01 13.44
CA VAL A 38 0.97 -8.71 12.66
C VAL A 38 -0.27 -8.80 13.55
N THR A 39 -0.35 -9.79 14.43
CA THR A 39 -1.51 -9.93 15.34
C THR A 39 -1.58 -8.78 16.34
N LEU A 40 -0.44 -8.31 16.85
CA LEU A 40 -0.36 -7.10 17.67
C LEU A 40 -0.80 -5.86 16.89
N LEU A 41 -0.32 -5.70 15.66
CA LEU A 41 -0.69 -4.58 14.79
C LEU A 41 -2.21 -4.54 14.54
N GLN A 42 -2.82 -5.68 14.19
CA GLN A 42 -4.27 -5.82 14.01
C GLN A 42 -5.07 -5.49 15.28
N ARG A 43 -4.45 -5.65 16.45
CA ARG A 43 -5.03 -5.32 17.75
C ARG A 43 -4.85 -3.85 18.15
N GLY A 44 -4.10 -3.08 17.37
CA GLY A 44 -3.73 -1.69 17.65
C GLY A 44 -2.52 -1.54 18.59
N GLU A 45 -1.83 -2.63 18.92
CA GLU A 45 -0.69 -2.65 19.85
C GLU A 45 0.62 -2.30 19.11
N LYS A 46 0.64 -1.14 18.44
CA LYS A 46 1.72 -0.71 17.53
C LYS A 46 3.07 -0.55 18.22
N ASP A 47 3.08 -0.15 19.49
CA ASP A 47 4.30 0.02 20.28
C ASP A 47 5.01 -1.30 20.58
N LEU A 48 4.28 -2.43 20.58
CA LEU A 48 4.85 -3.76 20.68
C LEU A 48 5.12 -4.39 19.31
N ALA A 49 4.27 -4.11 18.32
CA ALA A 49 4.45 -4.64 16.97
C ALA A 49 5.72 -4.09 16.29
N TYR A 50 5.97 -2.77 16.39
CA TYR A 50 7.10 -2.12 15.75
C TYR A 50 8.47 -2.73 16.11
N PRO A 51 8.87 -2.87 17.40
CA PRO A 51 10.15 -3.46 17.75
C PRO A 51 10.26 -4.94 17.36
N LEU A 52 9.14 -5.67 17.25
CA LEU A 52 9.15 -7.04 16.72
C LEU A 52 9.47 -7.05 15.22
N PHE A 53 8.82 -6.20 14.42
CA PHE A 53 9.14 -6.05 13.00
C PHE A 53 10.59 -5.58 12.79
N GLU A 54 11.06 -4.64 13.61
CA GLU A 54 12.46 -4.18 13.58
C GLU A 54 13.44 -5.34 13.83
N SER A 55 13.16 -6.17 14.84
CA SER A 55 14.00 -7.33 15.14
C SER A 55 14.03 -8.38 14.02
N ILE A 56 13.01 -8.44 13.16
CA ILE A 56 12.97 -9.32 11.98
C ILE A 56 13.77 -8.68 10.84
N ALA A 57 13.54 -7.39 10.59
CA ALA A 57 14.22 -6.64 9.55
C ALA A 57 15.75 -6.54 9.76
N ALA A 58 16.19 -6.59 11.02
CA ALA A 58 17.61 -6.59 11.40
C ALA A 58 18.38 -7.82 10.89
N GLU A 59 17.71 -8.96 10.69
CA GLU A 59 18.33 -10.20 10.19
C GLU A 59 18.63 -10.14 8.68
N GLY A 60 17.96 -9.26 7.94
CA GLY A 60 18.15 -9.09 6.51
C GLY A 60 17.42 -10.13 5.63
N PRO A 61 17.64 -10.09 4.30
CA PRO A 61 17.07 -11.06 3.37
C PRO A 61 17.70 -12.45 3.59
N ASP A 62 16.91 -13.51 3.41
CA ASP A 62 17.29 -14.91 3.62
C ASP A 62 17.00 -15.71 2.32
N GLU A 63 17.74 -16.80 2.07
CA GLU A 63 17.48 -17.70 0.94
C GLU A 63 16.16 -18.47 1.11
N ASN A 64 15.73 -18.68 2.35
CA ASN A 64 14.42 -19.24 2.66
C ASN A 64 13.32 -18.22 2.33
N GLU A 65 12.47 -18.56 1.36
CA GLU A 65 11.40 -17.68 0.87
C GLU A 65 10.49 -17.13 1.98
N ASN A 66 10.12 -17.95 2.97
CA ASN A 66 9.25 -17.50 4.06
C ASN A 66 9.96 -16.48 4.97
N ARG A 67 11.24 -16.69 5.25
CA ARG A 67 12.03 -15.73 6.06
C ARG A 67 12.29 -14.45 5.28
N HIS A 68 12.53 -14.56 3.97
CA HIS A 68 12.62 -13.41 3.09
C HIS A 68 11.32 -12.61 3.07
N PHE A 69 10.17 -13.29 3.01
CA PHE A 69 8.87 -12.64 3.16
C PHE A 69 8.74 -11.91 4.49
N ALA A 70 9.12 -12.56 5.60
CA ALA A 70 9.06 -11.94 6.91
C ALA A 70 9.89 -10.66 6.99
N PHE A 71 11.08 -10.67 6.39
CA PHE A 71 11.91 -9.48 6.23
C PHE A 71 11.20 -8.37 5.44
N VAL A 72 10.68 -8.67 4.25
CA VAL A 72 10.01 -7.66 3.39
C VAL A 72 8.73 -7.14 4.03
N ARG A 73 7.86 -8.02 4.56
CA ARG A 73 6.63 -7.62 5.24
C ARG A 73 6.93 -6.73 6.44
N SER A 74 7.94 -7.06 7.23
CA SER A 74 8.34 -6.24 8.39
C SER A 74 8.75 -4.82 7.99
N LEU A 75 9.48 -4.67 6.88
CA LEU A 75 9.84 -3.35 6.36
C LEU A 75 8.62 -2.55 5.90
N VAL A 76 7.67 -3.20 5.21
CA VAL A 76 6.42 -2.55 4.76
C VAL A 76 5.60 -2.06 5.94
N GLU A 77 5.36 -2.92 6.94
CA GLU A 77 4.55 -2.59 8.11
C GLU A 77 5.19 -1.45 8.93
N MET A 78 6.51 -1.47 9.08
CA MET A 78 7.23 -0.37 9.71
C MET A 78 7.18 0.92 8.89
N ALA A 79 7.24 0.85 7.57
CA ALA A 79 7.13 2.02 6.71
C ALA A 79 5.76 2.69 6.86
N GLU A 80 4.67 1.91 6.88
CA GLU A 80 3.33 2.43 7.09
C GLU A 80 3.16 3.05 8.48
N MET A 81 3.63 2.37 9.54
CA MET A 81 3.62 2.93 10.90
C MET A 81 4.45 4.21 11.05
N ASP A 82 5.59 4.31 10.34
CA ASP A 82 6.39 5.53 10.29
C ASP A 82 5.65 6.66 9.57
N ALA A 83 4.98 6.36 8.45
CA ALA A 83 4.19 7.32 7.69
C ALA A 83 3.00 7.87 8.48
N GLU A 84 2.31 7.04 9.26
CA GLU A 84 1.25 7.48 10.18
C GLU A 84 1.75 8.46 11.24
N ARG A 85 3.02 8.34 11.64
CA ARG A 85 3.71 9.25 12.57
C ARG A 85 4.36 10.44 11.87
N GLU A 86 4.07 10.63 10.58
CA GLU A 86 4.66 11.64 9.69
C GLU A 86 6.20 11.54 9.55
N ALA A 87 6.79 10.40 9.91
CA ALA A 87 8.21 10.12 9.76
C ALA A 87 8.53 9.66 8.33
N PHE A 88 8.14 10.45 7.32
CA PHE A 88 8.18 10.07 5.91
C PHE A 88 9.57 9.71 5.38
N GLN A 89 10.63 10.30 5.94
CA GLN A 89 12.01 9.96 5.56
C GLN A 89 12.34 8.50 5.90
N SER A 90 11.91 8.05 7.08
CA SER A 90 12.08 6.67 7.54
C SER A 90 11.15 5.72 6.78
N ALA A 91 9.92 6.14 6.52
CA ALA A 91 8.97 5.39 5.71
C ALA A 91 9.49 5.16 4.28
N GLU A 92 10.02 6.20 3.63
CA GLU A 92 10.63 6.10 2.29
C GLU A 92 11.77 5.08 2.27
N GLU A 93 12.70 5.17 3.22
CA GLU A 93 13.87 4.28 3.28
C GLU A 93 13.44 2.81 3.43
N LYS A 94 12.51 2.53 4.36
CA LYS A 94 12.02 1.17 4.61
C LYS A 94 11.23 0.63 3.43
N MET A 95 10.32 1.42 2.85
CA MET A 95 9.51 0.99 1.70
C MET A 95 10.37 0.75 0.46
N LYS A 96 11.35 1.63 0.20
CA LYS A 96 12.31 1.44 -0.89
C LYS A 96 13.08 0.13 -0.72
N ARG A 97 13.59 -0.14 0.49
CA ARG A 97 14.31 -1.39 0.80
C ARG A 97 13.39 -2.61 0.66
N ALA A 98 12.12 -2.50 1.05
CA ALA A 98 11.14 -3.57 0.84
C ALA A 98 10.93 -3.88 -0.65
N LEU A 99 10.81 -2.85 -1.49
CA LEU A 99 10.62 -2.99 -2.94
C LEU A 99 11.85 -3.53 -3.68
N GLU A 100 13.06 -3.20 -3.20
CA GLU A 100 14.33 -3.75 -3.70
C GLU A 100 14.43 -5.27 -3.47
N HIS A 101 13.89 -5.75 -2.35
CA HIS A 101 13.91 -7.16 -1.96
C HIS A 101 12.61 -7.91 -2.23
N TYR A 102 11.64 -7.27 -2.89
CA TYR A 102 10.30 -7.80 -3.05
C TYR A 102 10.30 -9.15 -3.81
N PRO A 103 9.77 -10.25 -3.22
CA PRO A 103 9.71 -11.54 -3.89
C PRO A 103 8.49 -11.63 -4.81
N GLU A 104 8.72 -11.76 -6.13
CA GLU A 104 7.66 -11.86 -7.14
C GLU A 104 6.71 -13.06 -6.90
N SER A 105 7.22 -14.15 -6.31
CA SER A 105 6.41 -15.32 -5.94
C SER A 105 5.31 -15.01 -4.92
N MET A 106 5.31 -13.81 -4.32
CA MET A 106 4.42 -13.41 -3.22
C MET A 106 3.46 -12.28 -3.59
N GLY A 107 3.34 -11.96 -4.88
CA GLY A 107 2.35 -11.00 -5.41
C GLY A 107 0.89 -11.26 -5.01
N TYR A 108 0.57 -12.47 -4.58
CA TYR A 108 -0.77 -12.82 -4.08
C TYR A 108 -1.01 -12.41 -2.62
N MET A 109 0.04 -12.19 -1.82
CA MET A 109 -0.08 -11.79 -0.41
C MET A 109 0.03 -10.29 -0.22
N MET A 110 0.68 -9.60 -1.15
CA MET A 110 0.91 -8.17 -1.11
C MET A 110 0.99 -7.64 -2.52
N SER A 111 0.37 -6.52 -2.80
CA SER A 111 0.43 -5.95 -4.15
C SER A 111 1.66 -5.06 -4.29
N ARG A 112 2.61 -5.46 -5.15
CA ARG A 112 3.78 -4.64 -5.50
C ARG A 112 3.36 -3.22 -5.93
N VAL A 113 2.29 -3.11 -6.72
CA VAL A 113 1.77 -1.82 -7.19
C VAL A 113 1.38 -0.91 -6.02
N HIS A 114 0.69 -1.44 -5.01
CA HIS A 114 0.29 -0.64 -3.84
C HIS A 114 1.52 -0.13 -3.07
N LEU A 115 2.55 -0.96 -2.91
CA LEU A 115 3.79 -0.55 -2.27
C LEU A 115 4.54 0.54 -3.05
N GLU A 116 4.57 0.43 -4.38
CA GLU A 116 5.15 1.45 -5.25
C GLU A 116 4.37 2.78 -5.15
N VAL A 117 3.04 2.72 -5.06
CA VAL A 117 2.17 3.89 -4.83
C VAL A 117 2.43 4.52 -3.45
N TYR A 118 2.58 3.73 -2.38
CA TYR A 118 2.95 4.23 -1.06
C TYR A 118 4.32 4.92 -1.07
N LEU A 119 5.30 4.35 -1.76
CA LEU A 119 6.61 4.99 -1.89
C LEU A 119 6.50 6.36 -2.59
N ALA A 120 5.73 6.44 -3.67
CA ALA A 120 5.46 7.71 -4.35
C ALA A 120 4.76 8.72 -3.43
N TYR A 121 3.79 8.27 -2.61
CA TYR A 121 3.14 9.10 -1.60
C TYR A 121 4.13 9.64 -0.55
N TYR A 122 5.02 8.80 -0.01
CA TYR A 122 6.02 9.26 0.96
C TYR A 122 6.96 10.31 0.34
N ARG A 123 7.37 10.10 -0.91
CA ARG A 123 8.19 11.06 -1.68
C ARG A 123 7.47 12.38 -1.90
N PHE A 124 6.19 12.33 -2.24
CA PHE A 124 5.36 13.52 -2.38
C PHE A 124 5.30 14.31 -1.07
N ARG A 125 5.06 13.63 0.07
CA ARG A 125 5.03 14.24 1.41
C ARG A 125 6.39 14.82 1.83
N LEU A 126 7.50 14.28 1.32
CA LEU A 126 8.85 14.84 1.49
C LEU A 126 9.16 16.04 0.57
N GLY A 127 8.22 16.46 -0.26
CA GLY A 127 8.39 17.56 -1.21
C GLY A 127 9.07 17.16 -2.52
N LYS A 128 9.32 15.86 -2.75
CA LYS A 128 9.87 15.32 -4.01
C LYS A 128 8.73 15.13 -5.05
N LYS A 129 7.97 16.19 -5.30
CA LYS A 129 6.71 16.13 -6.05
C LYS A 129 6.90 15.65 -7.48
N GLU A 130 7.85 16.22 -8.22
CA GLU A 130 8.10 15.85 -9.62
C GLU A 130 8.56 14.40 -9.76
N GLU A 131 9.29 13.88 -8.78
CA GLU A 131 9.68 12.47 -8.73
C GLU A 131 8.46 11.58 -8.50
N ALA A 132 7.63 11.89 -7.50
CA ALA A 132 6.43 11.14 -7.18
C ALA A 132 5.42 11.09 -8.34
N HIS A 133 5.18 12.22 -9.02
CA HIS A 133 4.33 12.29 -10.22
C HIS A 133 4.84 11.38 -11.34
N ARG A 134 6.14 11.49 -11.66
CA ARG A 134 6.77 10.67 -12.72
C ARG A 134 6.66 9.18 -12.42
N GLU A 135 6.89 8.78 -11.17
CA GLU A 135 6.82 7.38 -10.75
C GLU A 135 5.41 6.82 -10.85
N LEU A 136 4.39 7.57 -10.42
CA LEU A 136 3.00 7.17 -10.61
C LEU A 136 2.64 7.05 -12.10
N GLU A 137 3.06 8.00 -12.94
CA GLU A 137 2.84 7.88 -14.39
C GLU A 137 3.53 6.65 -15.02
N GLU A 138 4.71 6.26 -14.52
CA GLU A 138 5.40 5.03 -14.95
C GLU A 138 4.63 3.78 -14.53
N ILE A 139 4.17 3.72 -13.28
CA ILE A 139 3.33 2.62 -12.77
C ILE A 139 2.05 2.51 -13.59
N ILE A 140 1.33 3.62 -13.78
CA ILE A 140 0.07 3.67 -14.53
C ILE A 140 0.28 3.18 -15.96
N ARG A 141 1.30 3.66 -16.67
CA ARG A 141 1.58 3.21 -18.05
C ARG A 141 1.89 1.72 -18.13
N ARG A 142 2.65 1.19 -17.16
CA ARG A 142 2.97 -0.24 -17.07
C ARG A 142 1.70 -1.06 -16.86
N GLU A 143 0.86 -0.69 -15.90
CA GLU A 143 -0.37 -1.42 -15.58
C GLU A 143 -1.44 -1.29 -16.68
N GLU A 144 -1.57 -0.13 -17.34
CA GLU A 144 -2.42 0.00 -18.53
C GLU A 144 -1.99 -0.93 -19.67
N GLY A 145 -0.67 -1.11 -19.83
CA GLY A 145 -0.10 -2.09 -20.75
C GLY A 145 -0.55 -3.51 -20.41
N ARG A 146 -0.33 -3.93 -19.16
CA ARG A 146 -0.72 -5.26 -18.65
C ARG A 146 -2.22 -5.51 -18.75
N PHE A 147 -3.04 -4.50 -18.44
CA PHE A 147 -4.49 -4.59 -18.56
C PHE A 147 -4.91 -4.91 -20.00
N ARG A 148 -4.32 -4.22 -21.00
CA ARG A 148 -4.60 -4.48 -22.42
C ARG A 148 -4.17 -5.88 -22.86
N GLU A 149 -3.08 -6.41 -22.32
CA GLU A 149 -2.57 -7.75 -22.65
C GLU A 149 -3.46 -8.87 -22.11
N LEU A 150 -4.04 -8.68 -20.92
CA LEU A 150 -4.92 -9.66 -20.27
C LEU A 150 -6.35 -9.65 -20.83
N GLY A 151 -6.77 -8.54 -21.44
CA GLY A 151 -8.16 -8.33 -21.87
C GLY A 151 -9.05 -7.83 -20.73
N GLU A 152 -10.31 -7.49 -21.04
CA GLU A 152 -11.17 -6.73 -20.11
C GLU A 152 -11.48 -7.45 -18.80
N GLU A 153 -11.82 -8.74 -18.84
CA GLU A 153 -12.23 -9.50 -17.64
C GLU A 153 -11.05 -9.74 -16.70
N ASP A 154 -9.99 -10.38 -17.19
CA ASP A 154 -8.78 -10.66 -16.40
C ASP A 154 -8.04 -9.37 -16.03
N GLY A 155 -8.04 -8.36 -16.91
CA GLY A 155 -7.48 -7.04 -16.65
C GLY A 155 -8.17 -6.37 -15.46
N ARG A 156 -9.50 -6.35 -15.43
CA ARG A 156 -10.26 -5.76 -14.31
C ARG A 156 -10.01 -6.48 -13.00
N ASN A 157 -9.89 -7.80 -13.01
CA ASN A 157 -9.72 -8.58 -11.78
C ASN A 157 -8.28 -8.57 -11.24
N LEU A 158 -7.28 -8.66 -12.12
CA LEU A 158 -5.88 -8.86 -11.72
C LEU A 158 -5.04 -7.57 -11.70
N VAL A 159 -5.41 -6.58 -12.50
CA VAL A 159 -4.64 -5.34 -12.68
C VAL A 159 -5.46 -4.10 -12.27
N GLY A 160 -6.77 -4.13 -12.51
CA GLY A 160 -7.72 -3.05 -12.22
C GLY A 160 -7.52 -2.43 -10.82
N PRO A 161 -7.58 -3.20 -9.73
CA PRO A 161 -7.28 -2.75 -8.36
C PRO A 161 -6.08 -1.82 -8.23
N GLY A 162 -4.89 -2.31 -8.61
CA GLY A 162 -3.65 -1.55 -8.48
C GLY A 162 -3.58 -0.35 -9.43
N LEU A 163 -4.09 -0.49 -10.65
CA LEU A 163 -4.13 0.59 -11.64
C LEU A 163 -5.06 1.72 -11.18
N CYS A 164 -6.28 1.39 -10.72
CA CYS A 164 -7.21 2.35 -10.16
C CYS A 164 -6.61 3.05 -8.94
N TYR A 165 -5.93 2.31 -8.06
CA TYR A 165 -5.25 2.89 -6.90
C TYR A 165 -4.17 3.90 -7.30
N ALA A 166 -3.32 3.57 -8.28
CA ALA A 166 -2.29 4.48 -8.78
C ALA A 166 -2.88 5.73 -9.45
N LEU A 167 -3.92 5.58 -10.28
CA LEU A 167 -4.63 6.70 -10.91
C LEU A 167 -5.30 7.62 -9.87
N HIS A 168 -5.94 7.03 -8.85
CA HIS A 168 -6.54 7.79 -7.76
C HIS A 168 -5.46 8.58 -7.01
N GLN A 169 -4.36 7.94 -6.63
CA GLN A 169 -3.28 8.64 -5.90
C GLN A 169 -2.69 9.80 -6.71
N LEU A 170 -2.51 9.63 -8.03
CA LEU A 170 -2.04 10.71 -8.91
C LEU A 170 -3.05 11.86 -8.98
N ALA A 171 -4.34 11.55 -9.06
CA ALA A 171 -5.39 12.56 -9.04
C ALA A 171 -5.41 13.34 -7.70
N LEU A 172 -5.19 12.64 -6.57
CA LEU A 172 -5.08 13.29 -5.25
C LEU A 172 -3.87 14.25 -5.18
N PHE A 173 -2.72 13.89 -5.76
CA PHE A 173 -1.58 14.80 -5.83
C PHE A 173 -1.93 16.10 -6.57
N HIS A 174 -2.60 15.99 -7.71
CA HIS A 174 -3.07 17.17 -8.45
C HIS A 174 -4.07 18.00 -7.64
N GLY A 175 -5.01 17.36 -6.94
CA GLY A 175 -5.97 18.04 -6.07
C GLY A 175 -5.30 18.79 -4.91
N GLU A 176 -4.35 18.16 -4.24
CA GLU A 176 -3.57 18.76 -3.14
C GLU A 176 -2.72 19.96 -3.62
N GLU A 177 -2.31 19.94 -4.88
CA GLU A 177 -1.62 21.06 -5.55
C GLU A 177 -2.56 22.15 -6.07
N GLY A 178 -3.88 21.94 -5.97
CA GLY A 178 -4.92 22.85 -6.46
C GLY A 178 -5.19 22.76 -7.96
N ASP A 179 -4.58 21.82 -8.68
CA ASP A 179 -4.87 21.55 -10.10
C ASP A 179 -6.05 20.57 -10.23
N TRP A 180 -7.22 21.05 -9.84
CA TRP A 180 -8.45 20.26 -9.85
C TRP A 180 -8.85 19.78 -11.25
N LYS A 181 -8.46 20.52 -12.29
CA LYS A 181 -8.69 20.10 -13.67
C LYS A 181 -7.92 18.82 -13.96
N ARG A 182 -6.61 18.81 -13.71
CA ARG A 182 -5.80 17.58 -13.88
C ARG A 182 -6.23 16.47 -12.95
N ALA A 183 -6.64 16.79 -11.72
CA ALA A 183 -7.18 15.79 -10.79
C ALA A 183 -8.41 15.09 -11.39
N ALA A 184 -9.41 15.84 -11.85
CA ALA A 184 -10.62 15.29 -12.46
C ALA A 184 -10.33 14.53 -13.77
N GLU A 185 -9.48 15.07 -14.64
CA GLU A 185 -9.09 14.39 -15.90
C GLU A 185 -8.33 13.08 -15.63
N THR A 186 -7.47 13.06 -14.61
CA THR A 186 -6.75 11.85 -14.21
C THR A 186 -7.70 10.83 -13.61
N PHE A 187 -8.58 11.27 -12.71
CA PHE A 187 -9.54 10.39 -12.06
C PHE A 187 -10.56 9.81 -13.04
N HIS A 188 -10.93 10.57 -14.07
CA HIS A 188 -11.86 10.12 -15.09
C HIS A 188 -11.38 8.83 -15.81
N ARG A 189 -10.06 8.64 -15.92
CA ARG A 189 -9.46 7.44 -16.52
C ARG A 189 -9.78 6.16 -15.74
N LEU A 190 -10.14 6.23 -14.45
CA LEU A 190 -10.47 5.04 -13.65
C LEU A 190 -11.67 4.27 -14.22
N LYS A 191 -12.59 4.95 -14.92
CA LYS A 191 -13.86 4.39 -15.41
C LYS A 191 -13.69 3.07 -16.17
N ASP A 192 -12.61 2.98 -16.97
CA ASP A 192 -12.38 1.86 -17.87
C ASP A 192 -11.81 0.62 -17.15
N PHE A 193 -11.21 0.84 -15.97
CA PHE A 193 -10.51 -0.19 -15.19
C PHE A 193 -11.25 -0.60 -13.92
N ALA A 194 -12.17 0.25 -13.44
CA ALA A 194 -12.88 0.03 -12.20
C ALA A 194 -13.86 -1.16 -12.27
N SER A 195 -14.07 -1.79 -11.11
CA SER A 195 -14.99 -2.91 -10.98
C SER A 195 -16.46 -2.50 -11.15
N THR A 196 -16.84 -1.37 -10.55
CA THR A 196 -18.21 -0.86 -10.54
C THR A 196 -18.21 0.66 -10.71
N VAL A 197 -19.14 1.18 -11.53
CA VAL A 197 -19.34 2.61 -11.77
C VAL A 197 -20.83 2.94 -11.68
N ASP A 198 -21.20 3.92 -10.86
CA ASP A 198 -22.52 4.57 -10.93
C ASP A 198 -22.55 5.48 -12.17
N HIS A 199 -23.13 4.99 -13.26
CA HIS A 199 -23.21 5.73 -14.51
C HIS A 199 -23.95 7.07 -14.38
N GLN A 200 -24.94 7.18 -13.49
CA GLN A 200 -25.69 8.42 -13.31
C GLN A 200 -24.81 9.48 -12.65
N GLY A 201 -24.17 9.14 -11.52
CA GLY A 201 -23.24 10.03 -10.84
C GLY A 201 -22.02 10.39 -11.71
N TRP A 202 -21.51 9.43 -12.48
CA TRP A 202 -20.41 9.68 -13.41
C TRP A 202 -20.79 10.68 -14.51
N THR A 203 -21.97 10.53 -15.12
CA THR A 203 -22.47 11.46 -16.14
C THR A 203 -22.68 12.86 -15.55
N GLU A 204 -23.16 12.93 -14.30
CA GLU A 204 -23.29 14.19 -13.59
C GLU A 204 -21.92 14.87 -13.40
N ALA A 205 -20.90 14.11 -13.01
CA ALA A 205 -19.53 14.60 -12.87
C ALA A 205 -18.95 15.14 -14.19
N GLU A 206 -19.15 14.41 -15.30
CA GLU A 206 -18.76 14.85 -16.64
C GLU A 206 -19.44 16.20 -16.99
N GLY A 207 -20.71 16.37 -16.63
CA GLY A 207 -21.42 17.64 -16.78
C GLY A 207 -20.88 18.79 -15.90
N TRP A 208 -20.25 18.50 -14.76
CA TRP A 208 -19.53 19.50 -13.95
C TRP A 208 -18.18 19.88 -14.59
N MET A 209 -17.45 18.91 -15.16
CA MET A 209 -16.22 19.16 -15.93
C MET A 209 -16.48 20.12 -17.10
N GLU A 210 -17.54 19.91 -17.88
CA GLU A 210 -17.90 20.78 -19.01
C GLU A 210 -18.17 22.23 -18.60
N LYS A 211 -18.66 22.43 -17.38
CA LYS A 211 -18.93 23.75 -16.79
C LYS A 211 -17.69 24.37 -16.14
N GLY A 212 -16.59 23.64 -16.05
CA GLY A 212 -15.35 24.04 -15.38
C GLY A 212 -15.39 23.92 -13.86
N ASP A 213 -16.37 23.21 -13.30
CA ASP A 213 -16.49 22.94 -11.85
C ASP A 213 -15.72 21.65 -11.51
N TRP A 214 -14.40 21.72 -11.64
CA TRP A 214 -13.51 20.54 -11.64
C TRP A 214 -13.40 19.84 -10.29
N GLU A 215 -13.33 20.59 -9.19
CA GLU A 215 -13.26 20.02 -7.83
C GLU A 215 -14.54 19.25 -7.51
N LYS A 216 -15.70 19.83 -7.83
CA LYS A 216 -16.98 19.15 -7.69
C LYS A 216 -17.11 17.93 -8.59
N ALA A 217 -16.61 18.01 -9.81
CA ALA A 217 -16.56 16.86 -10.71
C ALA A 217 -15.72 15.72 -10.12
N PHE A 218 -14.52 16.03 -9.62
CA PHE A 218 -13.64 15.05 -8.99
C PHE A 218 -14.33 14.29 -7.85
N HIS A 219 -14.89 15.02 -6.86
CA HIS A 219 -15.58 14.38 -5.74
C HIS A 219 -16.80 13.58 -6.19
N ARG A 220 -17.54 14.06 -7.19
CA ARG A 220 -18.68 13.30 -7.73
C ARG A 220 -18.22 12.00 -8.40
N MET A 221 -17.08 11.99 -9.09
CA MET A 221 -16.52 10.76 -9.66
C MET A 221 -16.05 9.79 -8.58
N GLU A 222 -15.42 10.30 -7.52
CA GLU A 222 -14.97 9.50 -6.37
C GLU A 222 -16.13 8.74 -5.73
N GLU A 223 -17.26 9.42 -5.52
CA GLU A 223 -18.50 8.79 -5.03
C GLU A 223 -19.11 7.79 -6.02
N SER A 224 -18.80 7.91 -7.31
CA SER A 224 -19.42 7.15 -8.40
C SER A 224 -18.61 5.94 -8.83
N VAL A 225 -17.50 5.62 -8.17
CA VAL A 225 -16.64 4.49 -8.52
C VAL A 225 -16.34 3.63 -7.31
N THR A 226 -16.27 2.32 -7.54
CA THR A 226 -15.75 1.39 -6.54
C THR A 226 -14.77 0.44 -7.23
N TYR A 227 -13.59 0.32 -6.62
CA TYR A 227 -12.59 -0.67 -6.95
C TYR A 227 -12.07 -1.23 -5.63
N GLU A 228 -11.77 -2.53 -5.59
CA GLU A 228 -11.11 -3.12 -4.44
C GLU A 228 -9.67 -2.59 -4.45
N ALA A 229 -9.35 -1.62 -3.59
CA ALA A 229 -7.97 -1.38 -3.20
C ALA A 229 -7.59 -2.57 -2.31
N GLY A 230 -6.68 -3.42 -2.81
CA GLY A 230 -6.36 -4.71 -2.20
C GLY A 230 -5.77 -4.61 -0.80
#